data_AF-A0A392N0F5-F1
#
_entry.id   AF-A0A392N0F5-F1
#
_cell.length_a   1.000
_cell.length_b   1.000
_cell.length_c   1.000
_cell.angle_alpha   90.00
_cell.angle_beta   90.00
_cell.angle_gamma   90.00
#
_symmetry.space_group_name_H-M   'P 1'
#
loop_
_entity.id
_entity.type
_entity.pdbx_description
1 polymer ?
#
loop_
_entity_poly.entity_id
_entity_poly.type
_entity_poly.pdbx_seq_one_letter_code
_entity_poly.pdbx_strand_id
1 'polypeptide(L)'
;ENQDLLIKCISQDLGFSGGKPVAACVIYKCLLHWRSFEVERTTVFDRIIQTIASAVEAQDNTDVLAYWLSNTSTLLMLLQRTLKASGAANLTPQRRRTASSSLFGRMSQGLRASPQSAGLPFINGRGLSRLDGLRQVEAKYPALLFKQQLTAFLEKLYGMIRDNLKKEISPLLGLCIQ
;
A
#
# COMPACT_ATOMS: atom_id res chain seq x y z
N GLU A 1 14.04 18.63 7.42
CA GLU A 1 13.21 19.54 6.61
C GLU A 1 12.16 18.80 5.77
N ASN A 2 12.53 18.09 4.69
CA ASN A 2 11.54 17.44 3.81
C ASN A 2 10.68 16.36 4.48
N GLN A 3 11.26 15.57 5.40
CA GLN A 3 10.48 14.60 6.18
C GLN A 3 9.52 15.29 7.16
N ASP A 4 9.90 16.44 7.72
CA ASP A 4 9.06 17.19 8.65
C ASP A 4 7.84 17.78 7.94
N LEU A 5 8.02 18.22 6.69
CA LEU A 5 6.92 18.63 5.82
C LEU A 5 5.95 17.47 5.53
N LEU A 6 6.46 16.26 5.25
CA LEU A 6 5.63 15.09 5.08
C LEU A 6 4.81 14.82 6.35
N ILE A 7 5.46 14.79 7.52
CA ILE A 7 4.78 14.53 8.80
C ILE A 7 3.70 15.59 9.03
N LYS A 8 4.02 16.88 8.89
CA LYS A 8 3.05 17.97 9.03
C LYS A 8 1.87 17.82 8.06
N CYS A 9 2.11 17.40 6.83
CA CYS A 9 1.08 17.20 5.81
C CYS A 9 0.15 16.04 6.17
N ILE A 10 0.68 14.89 6.58
CA ILE A 10 -0.13 13.70 6.88
C ILE A 10 -0.77 13.73 8.27
N SER A 11 -0.33 14.64 9.16
CA SER A 11 -1.04 14.93 10.41
C SER A 11 -2.36 15.67 10.19
N GLN A 12 -2.60 16.20 8.99
CA GLN A 12 -3.87 16.82 8.60
C GLN A 12 -4.79 15.77 7.97
N ASP A 13 -6.10 16.04 8.00
CA ASP A 13 -7.05 15.26 7.19
C ASP A 13 -6.93 15.67 5.71
N LEU A 14 -6.32 14.80 4.93
CA LEU A 14 -6.15 14.98 3.48
C LEU A 14 -7.32 14.41 2.68
N GLY A 15 -8.23 13.68 3.33
CA GLY A 15 -9.41 13.09 2.73
C GLY A 15 -9.14 12.14 1.56
N PHE A 16 -10.08 12.15 0.61
CA PHE A 16 -10.09 11.26 -0.56
C PHE A 16 -10.18 12.07 -1.86
N SER A 17 -9.53 11.57 -2.90
CA SER A 17 -9.64 12.13 -4.26
C SER A 17 -9.97 11.02 -5.25
N GLY A 18 -11.13 11.12 -5.92
CA GLY A 18 -11.60 10.07 -6.82
C GLY A 18 -11.72 8.69 -6.14
N GLY A 19 -12.18 8.67 -4.88
CA GLY A 19 -12.29 7.47 -4.05
C GLY A 19 -10.95 6.91 -3.54
N LYS A 20 -9.82 7.59 -3.79
CA LYS A 20 -8.50 7.13 -3.34
C LYS A 20 -8.05 7.90 -2.10
N PRO A 21 -7.51 7.22 -1.08
CA PRO A 21 -7.02 7.89 0.13
C PRO A 21 -5.75 8.67 -0.19
N VAL A 22 -5.79 9.99 0.05
CA VAL A 22 -4.74 10.92 -0.40
C VAL A 22 -3.45 10.74 0.42
N ALA A 23 -3.54 10.59 1.74
CA ALA A 23 -2.36 10.46 2.58
C ALA A 23 -1.51 9.24 2.21
N ALA A 24 -2.14 8.09 1.94
CA ALA A 24 -1.44 6.90 1.46
C ALA A 24 -0.65 7.15 0.17
N CYS A 25 -1.25 7.88 -0.78
CA CYS A 25 -0.60 8.22 -2.04
C CYS A 25 0.59 9.18 -1.83
N VAL A 26 0.44 10.17 -0.97
CA VAL A 26 1.50 11.13 -0.63
C VAL A 26 2.67 10.43 0.05
N ILE A 27 2.40 9.65 1.11
CA ILE A 27 3.41 8.85 1.82
C ILE A 27 4.17 7.97 0.83
N TYR A 28 3.46 7.19 0.02
CA TYR A 28 4.09 6.28 -0.93
C TYR A 28 5.00 7.01 -1.93
N LYS A 29 4.53 8.12 -2.52
CA LYS A 29 5.32 8.92 -3.47
C LYS A 29 6.57 9.51 -2.82
N CYS A 30 6.47 10.03 -1.60
CA CYS A 30 7.63 10.54 -0.87
C CYS A 30 8.67 9.44 -0.60
N LEU A 31 8.22 8.28 -0.14
CA LEU A 31 9.11 7.13 0.14
C LEU A 31 9.82 6.63 -1.12
N LEU A 32 9.12 6.59 -2.27
CA LEU A 32 9.75 6.28 -3.57
C LEU A 32 10.76 7.34 -3.99
N HIS A 33 10.37 8.62 -3.91
CA HIS A 33 11.22 9.73 -4.33
C HIS A 33 12.54 9.77 -3.54
N TRP A 34 12.48 9.50 -2.24
CA TRP A 34 13.66 9.43 -1.38
C TRP A 34 14.37 8.07 -1.38
N ARG A 35 13.92 7.11 -2.20
CA ARG A 35 14.42 5.72 -2.21
C ARG A 35 14.50 5.10 -0.82
N SER A 36 13.54 5.43 0.05
CA SER A 36 13.56 5.04 1.47
C SER A 36 13.47 3.52 1.66
N PHE A 37 13.06 2.77 0.64
CA PHE A 37 13.02 1.31 0.70
C PHE A 37 14.39 0.64 0.54
N GLU A 38 15.38 1.35 -0.01
CA GLU A 38 16.70 0.81 -0.37
C GLU A 38 17.80 1.19 0.63
N VAL A 39 17.47 1.98 1.66
CA VAL A 39 18.42 2.49 2.65
C VAL A 39 18.46 1.63 3.91
N GLU A 40 19.66 1.48 4.49
CA GLU A 40 19.86 0.65 5.68
C GLU A 40 19.40 1.32 6.97
N ARG A 41 19.30 2.65 6.96
CA ARG A 41 18.87 3.46 8.09
C ARG A 41 17.97 4.59 7.62
N THR A 42 16.81 4.70 8.23
CA THR A 42 15.89 5.83 8.08
C THR A 42 14.90 5.85 9.24
N THR A 43 14.54 7.04 9.71
CA THR A 43 13.54 7.23 10.78
C THR A 43 12.15 7.55 10.22
N VAL A 44 12.03 7.74 8.90
CA VAL A 44 10.78 8.18 8.27
C VAL A 44 9.63 7.20 8.51
N PHE A 45 9.94 5.89 8.54
CA PHE A 45 8.95 4.84 8.77
C PHE A 45 8.35 4.93 10.17
N ASP A 46 9.20 5.02 11.20
CA ASP A 46 8.75 5.15 12.59
C ASP A 46 7.92 6.42 12.78
N ARG A 47 8.35 7.54 12.18
CA ARG A 47 7.62 8.82 12.26
C ARG A 47 6.25 8.73 11.59
N ILE A 48 6.12 8.03 10.46
CA ILE A 48 4.83 7.79 9.82
C ILE A 48 3.94 6.95 10.74
N ILE A 49 4.45 5.82 11.26
CA ILE A 49 3.67 4.96 12.18
C ILE A 49 3.20 5.75 13.41
N GLN A 50 4.07 6.53 14.04
CA GLN A 50 3.73 7.36 15.18
C GLN A 50 2.64 8.38 14.86
N THR A 51 2.69 9.00 13.66
CA THR A 51 1.68 9.96 13.23
C THR A 51 0.31 9.30 13.02
N ILE A 52 0.30 8.09 12.46
CA ILE A 52 -0.95 7.32 12.32
C ILE A 52 -1.45 6.91 13.71
N ALA A 53 -0.56 6.42 14.58
CA ALA A 53 -0.88 5.99 15.94
C ALA A 53 -1.53 7.11 16.75
N SER A 54 -0.93 8.30 16.79
CA SER A 54 -1.48 9.44 17.52
C SER A 54 -2.84 9.87 16.98
N ALA A 55 -3.04 9.81 15.67
CA ALA A 55 -4.31 10.18 15.06
C ALA A 55 -5.46 9.21 15.40
N VAL A 56 -5.17 7.97 15.83
CA VAL A 56 -6.17 6.95 16.18
C VAL A 56 -6.22 6.62 17.67
N GLU A 57 -5.50 7.36 18.51
CA GLU A 57 -5.54 7.20 19.97
C GLU A 57 -6.92 7.47 20.55
N ALA A 58 -7.69 8.38 19.95
CA ALA A 58 -9.10 8.61 20.25
C ALA A 58 -9.97 7.52 19.60
N GLN A 59 -10.01 6.34 20.24
CA GLN A 59 -10.61 5.10 19.74
C GLN A 59 -12.13 5.17 19.45
N ASP A 60 -12.81 6.25 19.85
CA ASP A 60 -14.27 6.37 19.73
C ASP A 60 -14.74 6.96 18.40
N ASN A 61 -13.86 7.55 17.58
CA ASN A 61 -14.26 8.17 16.31
C ASN A 61 -14.14 7.18 15.14
N THR A 62 -15.25 6.51 14.81
CA THR A 62 -15.32 5.53 13.73
C THR A 62 -14.92 6.09 12.35
N ASP A 63 -15.19 7.37 12.07
CA ASP A 63 -14.82 8.00 10.79
C ASP A 63 -13.29 8.14 10.66
N VAL A 64 -12.63 8.55 11.74
CA VAL A 64 -11.15 8.64 11.80
C VAL A 64 -10.53 7.26 11.67
N LEU A 65 -11.09 6.25 12.33
CA LEU A 65 -10.63 4.87 12.20
C LEU A 65 -10.80 4.34 10.77
N ALA A 66 -11.95 4.60 10.13
CA ALA A 66 -12.22 4.19 8.76
C ALA A 66 -11.31 4.90 7.74
N TYR A 67 -11.03 6.19 7.95
CA TYR A 67 -10.07 6.95 7.17
C TYR A 67 -8.67 6.33 7.26
N TRP A 68 -8.17 6.07 8.46
CA TRP A 68 -6.85 5.49 8.64
C TRP A 68 -6.77 4.01 8.22
N LEU A 69 -7.85 3.24 8.34
CA LEU A 69 -7.94 1.89 7.79
C LEU A 69 -7.78 1.92 6.26
N SER A 70 -8.49 2.83 5.59
CA SER A 70 -8.43 2.99 4.13
C SER A 70 -7.03 3.40 3.66
N ASN A 71 -6.41 4.37 4.34
CA ASN A 71 -5.05 4.82 4.06
C ASN A 71 -4.02 3.69 4.28
N THR A 72 -4.09 3.01 5.44
CA THR A 72 -3.16 1.93 5.80
C THR A 72 -3.27 0.75 4.81
N SER A 73 -4.49 0.34 4.47
CA SER A 73 -4.74 -0.73 3.49
C SER A 73 -4.17 -0.39 2.11
N THR A 74 -4.42 0.82 1.62
CA THR A 74 -3.91 1.28 0.32
C THR A 74 -2.39 1.37 0.32
N LEU A 75 -1.80 1.92 1.38
CA LEU A 75 -0.35 2.01 1.52
C LEU A 75 0.28 0.60 1.55
N LEU A 76 -0.29 -0.33 2.33
CA LEU A 76 0.17 -1.71 2.41
C LEU A 76 0.10 -2.41 1.05
N MET A 77 -0.98 -2.23 0.29
CA MET A 77 -1.12 -2.76 -1.08
C MET A 77 -0.03 -2.20 -2.00
N LEU A 78 0.26 -0.89 -1.94
CA LEU A 78 1.33 -0.27 -2.73
C LEU A 78 2.71 -0.83 -2.35
N LEU A 79 2.98 -1.03 -1.06
CA LEU A 79 4.23 -1.64 -0.58
C LEU A 79 4.34 -3.10 -1.02
N GLN A 80 3.27 -3.89 -0.95
CA GLN A 80 3.27 -5.29 -1.40
C GLN A 80 3.61 -5.42 -2.89
N ARG A 81 3.14 -4.49 -3.73
CA ARG A 81 3.48 -4.46 -5.16
C ARG A 81 4.90 -3.96 -5.44
N THR A 82 5.46 -3.15 -4.54
CA THR A 82 6.76 -2.50 -4.72
C THR A 82 7.92 -3.34 -4.17
N LEU A 83 7.78 -3.91 -2.98
CA LEU A 83 8.87 -4.60 -2.29
C LEU A 83 8.96 -6.05 -2.72
N LYS A 84 10.13 -6.48 -3.21
CA LYS A 84 10.39 -7.92 -3.43
C LYS A 84 10.35 -8.64 -2.08
N ALA A 85 9.61 -9.74 -2.02
CA ALA A 85 9.78 -10.69 -0.94
C ALA A 85 11.16 -11.35 -1.10
N SER A 86 12.18 -10.84 -0.43
CA SER A 86 13.47 -11.52 -0.37
C SER A 86 13.26 -12.81 0.42
N GLY A 87 13.29 -13.96 -0.27
CA GLY A 87 13.49 -15.27 0.38
C GLY A 87 12.31 -16.24 0.53
N ALA A 88 11.31 -16.26 -0.35
CA ALA A 88 10.33 -17.38 -0.37
C ALA A 88 9.98 -17.95 -1.76
N ALA A 89 10.36 -17.28 -2.85
CA ALA A 89 10.01 -17.71 -4.21
C ALA A 89 11.00 -18.72 -4.85
N ASN A 90 12.06 -19.13 -4.14
CA ASN A 90 13.10 -20.01 -4.69
C ASN A 90 13.09 -21.45 -4.13
N LEU A 91 12.09 -21.82 -3.32
CA LEU A 91 12.01 -23.17 -2.71
C LEU A 91 10.97 -24.10 -3.35
N THR A 92 10.31 -23.69 -4.43
CA THR A 92 9.53 -24.62 -5.26
C THR A 92 10.38 -25.03 -6.46
N PRO A 93 10.66 -26.34 -6.65
CA PRO A 93 11.16 -26.82 -7.93
C PRO A 93 10.08 -26.51 -8.96
N GLN A 94 10.30 -25.48 -9.78
CA GLN A 94 9.45 -25.18 -10.92
C GLN A 94 9.56 -26.34 -11.90
N ARG A 95 8.70 -27.34 -11.71
CA ARG A 95 8.49 -28.46 -12.61
C ARG A 95 8.16 -27.87 -13.97
N ARG A 96 9.17 -27.78 -14.85
CA ARG A 96 9.00 -27.48 -16.27
C ARG A 96 7.96 -28.46 -16.81
N ARG A 97 6.72 -28.00 -16.97
CA ARG A 97 5.79 -28.65 -17.88
C ARG A 97 6.25 -28.28 -19.28
N THR A 98 7.03 -29.17 -19.88
CA THR A 98 7.22 -29.23 -21.32
C THR A 98 5.84 -29.47 -21.95
N ALA A 99 5.23 -28.40 -22.46
CA ALA A 99 4.09 -28.54 -23.36
C ALA A 99 4.64 -28.96 -24.73
N SER A 100 4.36 -30.20 -25.10
CA SER A 100 4.51 -30.71 -26.46
C SER A 100 3.37 -30.19 -27.35
N SER A 101 3.69 -30.05 -28.64
CA SER A 101 2.83 -29.78 -29.80
C SER A 101 2.32 -28.34 -30.02
N SER A 102 2.89 -27.65 -31.01
CA SER A 102 2.23 -27.56 -32.32
C SER A 102 3.19 -27.02 -33.38
N LEU A 103 3.22 -27.75 -34.50
CA LEU A 103 3.83 -27.37 -35.77
C LEU A 103 2.89 -26.39 -36.46
N PHE A 104 3.37 -25.20 -36.82
CA PHE A 104 3.17 -24.53 -38.11
C PHE A 104 3.73 -23.11 -38.03
N GLY A 105 4.64 -22.77 -38.94
CA GLY A 105 5.32 -21.50 -38.97
C GLY A 105 4.50 -20.35 -39.57
N ARG A 106 4.92 -19.12 -39.26
CA ARG A 106 5.01 -18.04 -40.26
C ARG A 106 5.83 -16.87 -39.71
N MET A 107 6.71 -16.38 -40.58
CA MET A 107 7.54 -15.20 -40.47
C MET A 107 6.67 -13.93 -40.54
N SER A 108 6.92 -12.93 -39.70
CA SER A 108 6.83 -11.52 -40.11
C SER A 108 7.63 -10.62 -39.18
N GLN A 109 8.33 -9.69 -39.83
CA GLN A 109 9.28 -8.72 -39.33
C GLN A 109 8.63 -7.63 -38.46
N GLY A 110 9.31 -7.32 -37.35
CA GLY A 110 9.86 -5.99 -37.08
C GLY A 110 8.92 -4.79 -36.97
N LEU A 111 8.82 -4.24 -35.76
CA LEU A 111 8.71 -2.79 -35.54
C LEU A 111 9.50 -2.38 -34.29
N ARG A 112 10.58 -1.62 -34.49
CA ARG A 112 11.30 -0.88 -33.44
C ARG A 112 10.37 0.21 -32.89
N ALA A 113 10.10 0.19 -31.59
CA ALA A 113 9.51 1.33 -30.88
C ALA A 113 10.60 2.10 -30.14
N SER A 114 10.63 3.42 -30.38
CA SER A 114 11.57 4.40 -29.82
C SER A 114 11.30 4.68 -28.33
N PRO A 115 12.32 4.94 -27.49
CA PRO A 115 12.10 5.32 -26.10
C PRO A 115 11.77 6.81 -26.03
N GLN A 116 10.50 7.17 -25.77
CA GLN A 116 10.17 8.52 -25.33
C GLN A 116 10.12 8.57 -23.81
N SER A 117 10.97 9.46 -23.30
CA SER A 117 11.18 9.81 -21.90
C SER A 117 10.17 10.85 -21.42
N ALA A 118 9.91 10.82 -20.11
CA ALA A 118 9.39 11.89 -19.26
C ALA A 118 7.93 12.35 -19.46
N GLY A 119 7.01 11.64 -18.79
CA GLY A 119 5.68 12.14 -18.44
C GLY A 119 4.85 11.04 -17.80
N LEU A 120 4.45 11.19 -16.54
CA LEU A 120 3.54 10.26 -15.85
C LEU A 120 2.10 10.79 -15.92
N PRO A 121 1.24 10.33 -16.85
CA PRO A 121 -0.19 10.62 -16.80
C PRO A 121 -0.85 9.56 -15.89
N PHE A 122 -1.00 9.86 -14.60
CA PHE A 122 -1.70 8.97 -13.66
C PHE A 122 -3.11 9.46 -13.28
N ILE A 123 -3.59 10.57 -13.83
CA ILE A 123 -4.81 11.24 -13.36
C ILE A 123 -6.10 10.65 -13.96
N ASN A 124 -6.06 9.79 -14.98
CA ASN A 124 -7.26 9.12 -15.49
C ASN A 124 -7.39 7.69 -14.97
N GLY A 125 -8.57 7.34 -14.47
CA GLY A 125 -9.01 6.14 -13.73
C GLY A 125 -8.61 4.73 -14.20
N ARG A 126 -7.69 4.56 -15.15
CA ARG A 126 -7.08 3.27 -15.56
C ARG A 126 -5.75 2.94 -14.86
N GLY A 127 -5.25 3.79 -13.97
CA GLY A 127 -3.90 3.70 -13.40
C GLY A 127 -3.60 2.50 -12.48
N LEU A 128 -4.61 1.83 -11.91
CA LEU A 128 -4.38 0.73 -10.95
C LEU A 128 -3.96 -0.59 -11.63
N SER A 129 -4.34 -0.83 -12.89
CA SER A 129 -3.91 -2.02 -13.67
C SER A 129 -2.51 -1.88 -14.29
N ARG A 130 -1.94 -0.67 -14.37
CA ARG A 130 -0.60 -0.45 -14.94
C ARG A 130 0.54 -0.50 -13.91
N LEU A 131 0.24 -0.84 -12.65
CA LEU A 131 1.24 -1.04 -11.61
C LEU A 131 2.08 -2.32 -11.80
N ASP A 132 1.70 -3.21 -12.73
CA ASP A 132 2.52 -4.36 -13.16
C ASP A 132 3.88 -3.96 -13.74
N GLY A 133 4.05 -2.68 -14.12
CA GLY A 133 5.33 -2.15 -14.60
C GLY A 133 6.22 -1.52 -13.52
N LEU A 134 5.81 -1.50 -12.24
CA LEU A 134 6.68 -1.01 -11.18
C LEU A 134 7.83 -2.01 -10.99
N ARG A 135 9.04 -1.56 -11.33
CA ARG A 135 10.28 -2.28 -11.05
C ARG A 135 10.30 -2.61 -9.56
N GLN A 136 10.10 -3.87 -9.23
CA GLN A 136 10.13 -4.32 -7.84
C GLN A 136 11.48 -3.95 -7.22
N VAL A 137 11.43 -3.34 -6.03
CA VAL A 137 12.56 -2.81 -5.27
C VAL A 137 13.09 -3.89 -4.32
N GLU A 138 14.41 -4.05 -4.28
CA GLU A 138 15.07 -4.86 -3.25
C GLU A 138 15.05 -4.09 -1.93
N ALA A 139 14.15 -4.48 -1.05
CA ALA A 139 13.89 -3.77 0.19
C ALA A 139 14.95 -4.09 1.25
N LYS A 140 15.45 -3.06 1.94
CA LYS A 140 16.26 -3.21 3.15
C LYS A 140 15.38 -3.48 4.37
N TYR A 141 16.00 -3.94 5.45
CA TYR A 141 15.32 -4.33 6.70
C TYR A 141 14.30 -3.29 7.22
N PRO A 142 14.60 -1.97 7.29
CA PRO A 142 13.63 -0.99 7.79
C PRO A 142 12.32 -0.96 6.98
N ALA A 143 12.38 -1.16 5.67
CA ALA A 143 11.19 -1.19 4.82
C ALA A 143 10.34 -2.45 5.02
N LEU A 144 10.99 -3.58 5.28
CA LEU A 144 10.31 -4.84 5.62
C LEU A 144 9.62 -4.74 6.97
N LEU A 145 10.30 -4.15 7.96
CA LEU A 145 9.73 -3.90 9.28
C LEU A 145 8.55 -2.93 9.20
N PHE A 146 8.67 -1.84 8.44
CA PHE A 146 7.58 -0.90 8.21
C PHE A 146 6.34 -1.58 7.61
N LYS A 147 6.53 -2.47 6.62
CA LYS A 147 5.44 -3.27 6.06
C LYS A 147 4.78 -4.17 7.12
N GLN A 148 5.56 -4.83 7.97
CA GLN A 148 5.03 -5.66 9.06
C GLN A 148 4.24 -4.83 10.08
N GLN A 149 4.78 -3.67 10.48
CA GLN A 149 4.10 -2.74 11.38
C GLN A 149 2.76 -2.27 10.79
N LEU A 150 2.71 -1.90 9.51
CA LEU A 150 1.46 -1.52 8.85
C LEU A 150 0.45 -2.67 8.81
N THR A 151 0.88 -3.91 8.62
CA THR A 151 -0.03 -5.08 8.68
C THR A 151 -0.64 -5.22 10.07
N ALA A 152 0.18 -5.22 11.13
CA ALA A 152 -0.31 -5.31 12.51
C ALA A 152 -1.22 -4.12 12.87
N PHE A 153 -0.88 -2.93 12.37
CA PHE A 153 -1.67 -1.73 12.58
C PHE A 153 -3.03 -1.79 11.87
N LEU A 154 -3.08 -2.36 10.66
CA LEU A 154 -4.33 -2.61 9.92
C LEU A 154 -5.25 -3.55 10.70
N GLU A 155 -4.71 -4.63 11.26
CA GLU A 155 -5.46 -5.56 12.11
C GLU A 155 -6.01 -4.88 13.36
N LYS A 156 -5.20 -4.03 14.01
CA LYS A 156 -5.63 -3.23 15.16
C LYS A 156 -6.80 -2.30 14.81
N LEU A 157 -6.69 -1.55 13.70
CA LEU A 157 -7.74 -0.65 13.24
C LEU A 157 -9.05 -1.39 12.96
N TYR A 158 -8.96 -2.54 12.29
CA TYR A 158 -10.13 -3.38 12.03
C TYR A 158 -10.78 -3.88 13.32
N GLY A 159 -9.97 -4.30 14.30
CA GLY A 159 -10.44 -4.70 15.63
C GLY A 159 -11.21 -3.57 16.33
N MET A 160 -10.64 -2.36 16.36
CA MET A 160 -11.28 -1.20 17.00
C MET A 160 -12.61 -0.85 16.33
N ILE A 161 -12.69 -0.80 15.00
CA ILE A 161 -13.93 -0.54 14.28
C ILE A 161 -14.98 -1.61 14.57
N ARG A 162 -14.59 -2.89 14.53
CA ARG A 162 -15.50 -4.01 14.83
C ARG A 162 -16.07 -3.89 16.25
N ASP A 163 -15.21 -3.59 17.22
CA ASP A 163 -15.61 -3.51 18.63
C ASP A 163 -16.52 -2.30 18.88
N ASN A 164 -16.27 -1.16 18.23
CA ASN A 164 -17.17 0.00 18.23
C ASN A 164 -18.54 -0.34 17.63
N LEU A 165 -18.57 -0.94 16.43
CA LEU A 165 -19.83 -1.34 15.78
C LEU A 165 -20.61 -2.33 16.65
N LYS A 166 -19.93 -3.30 17.26
CA LYS A 166 -20.55 -4.24 18.19
C LYS A 166 -21.18 -3.51 19.37
N LYS A 167 -20.48 -2.55 19.96
CA LYS A 167 -20.96 -1.75 21.10
C LYS A 167 -22.21 -0.93 20.71
N GLU A 168 -22.22 -0.31 19.53
CA GLU A 168 -23.35 0.50 19.04
C GLU A 168 -24.58 -0.34 18.68
N ILE A 169 -24.39 -1.49 18.04
CA ILE A 169 -25.50 -2.31 17.52
C ILE A 169 -26.12 -3.20 18.60
N SER A 170 -25.33 -3.69 19.57
CA SER A 170 -25.82 -4.61 20.63
C SER A 170 -27.09 -4.15 21.36
N PRO A 171 -27.21 -2.90 21.84
CA PRO A 171 -28.44 -2.45 22.51
C PRO A 171 -29.64 -2.39 21.56
N LEU A 172 -29.43 -2.02 20.29
CA LEU A 172 -30.49 -1.96 19.29
C LEU A 172 -31.04 -3.35 18.97
N LEU A 173 -30.18 -4.36 18.85
CA LEU A 173 -30.60 -5.74 18.66
C LEU A 173 -31.40 -6.26 19.87
N GLY A 174 -31.01 -5.87 21.08
CA GLY A 174 -31.76 -6.19 22.29
C GLY A 174 -33.21 -5.70 22.27
N LEU A 175 -33.45 -4.52 21.67
CA LEU A 175 -34.81 -3.98 21.50
C LEU A 175 -35.63 -4.69 20.42
N CYS A 176 -34.98 -5.28 19.41
CA CYS A 176 -35.66 -5.93 18.28
C CYS A 176 -36.03 -7.40 18.53
N ILE A 177 -35.38 -8.06 19.50
CA ILE A 177 -35.50 -9.51 19.75
C ILE A 177 -36.45 -9.81 20.93
N GLN A 178 -36.78 -8.80 21.75
CA GLN A 178 -37.83 -8.90 22.78
C GLN A 178 -39.21 -9.14 22.16
#